data_AF-A0A4Q4LEF2-F1
#
_entry.id   AF-A0A4Q4LEF2-F1
#
_cell.length_a   1.000
_cell.length_b   1.000
_cell.length_c   1.000
_cell.angle_alpha   90.00
_cell.angle_beta   90.00
_cell.angle_gamma   90.00
#
_symmetry.space_group_name_H-M   'P 1'
#
loop_
_entity.id
_entity.type
_entity.pdbx_description
1 polymer ?
#
loop_
_entity_poly.entity_id
_entity_poly.type
_entity_poly.pdbx_seq_one_letter_code
_entity_poly.pdbx_strand_id
1 'polypeptide(L)'
;MAKPAARSTDPTSCPMPGHGAQSIASGSSDVFFDGLAAARKGDTCTCGSALVSGVSATVFINGKNAALVDTVGTHGDVVVGGSGTVIIGDSHTPAPFVPPIPLAIQKSYGQSFSITDSETGTPLAFRDFVATVNGIETTGVTDANGIAHVKTPTPGAKISLHVMFSAPARTLHELAEGAQ
;
A
#
# COMPACT_ATOMS: atom_id res chain seq x y z
N MET A 1 -27.23 -18.06 1.90
CA MET A 1 -27.00 -19.04 0.81
C MET A 1 -26.93 -18.29 -0.50
N ALA A 2 -26.09 -18.74 -1.44
CA ALA A 2 -26.04 -18.12 -2.75
C ALA A 2 -27.28 -18.50 -3.58
N LYS A 3 -27.72 -17.60 -4.45
CA LYS A 3 -28.89 -17.77 -5.30
C LYS A 3 -28.58 -17.38 -6.74
N PRO A 4 -29.32 -17.92 -7.72
CA PRO A 4 -29.22 -17.47 -9.10
C PRO A 4 -29.42 -15.96 -9.24
N ALA A 5 -28.58 -15.31 -10.02
CA ALA A 5 -28.71 -13.89 -10.33
C ALA A 5 -29.90 -13.65 -11.26
N ALA A 6 -30.72 -12.65 -10.96
CA ALA A 6 -31.86 -12.28 -11.79
C ALA A 6 -31.42 -11.39 -12.96
N ARG A 7 -32.12 -11.47 -14.08
CA ARG A 7 -31.84 -10.75 -15.33
C ARG A 7 -33.13 -10.22 -15.93
N SER A 8 -33.02 -9.26 -16.83
CA SER A 8 -34.14 -8.87 -17.70
C SER A 8 -34.73 -10.11 -18.37
N THR A 9 -36.06 -10.15 -18.47
CA THR A 9 -36.90 -11.25 -18.96
C THR A 9 -37.03 -12.48 -18.05
N ASP A 10 -36.30 -12.55 -16.93
CA ASP A 10 -36.53 -13.62 -15.96
C ASP A 10 -37.93 -13.48 -15.33
N PRO A 11 -38.66 -14.59 -15.11
CA PRO A 11 -40.04 -14.57 -14.69
C PRO A 11 -40.23 -14.08 -13.26
N THR A 12 -41.33 -13.35 -13.03
CA THR A 12 -41.78 -12.96 -11.70
C THR A 12 -43.23 -13.42 -11.44
N SER A 13 -43.55 -13.68 -10.19
CA SER A 13 -44.88 -14.09 -9.74
C SER A 13 -45.54 -12.95 -8.97
N CYS A 14 -46.37 -12.16 -9.65
CA CYS A 14 -47.07 -11.02 -9.05
C CYS A 14 -48.44 -11.43 -8.47
N PRO A 15 -48.73 -11.10 -7.20
CA PRO A 15 -50.00 -11.48 -6.56
C PRO A 15 -51.18 -10.59 -6.97
N MET A 16 -50.95 -9.52 -7.73
CA MET A 16 -51.98 -8.57 -8.12
C MET A 16 -52.97 -9.20 -9.13
N PRO A 17 -54.27 -9.21 -8.84
CA PRO A 17 -55.28 -9.75 -9.76
C PRO A 17 -55.24 -9.07 -11.14
N GLY A 18 -55.35 -9.86 -12.21
CA GLY A 18 -55.41 -9.36 -13.57
C GLY A 18 -54.06 -9.03 -14.22
N HIS A 19 -52.94 -9.16 -13.51
CA HIS A 19 -51.63 -8.89 -14.11
C HIS A 19 -51.15 -10.02 -15.03
N GLY A 20 -51.42 -11.29 -14.72
CA GLY A 20 -51.00 -12.43 -15.55
C GLY A 20 -49.52 -12.77 -15.41
N ALA A 21 -48.93 -13.50 -16.36
CA ALA A 21 -47.51 -13.87 -16.33
C ALA A 21 -46.61 -12.63 -16.45
N GLN A 22 -45.67 -12.46 -15.51
CA GLN A 22 -44.79 -11.31 -15.45
C GLN A 22 -43.32 -11.68 -15.63
N SER A 23 -42.51 -10.69 -15.98
CA SER A 23 -41.05 -10.80 -16.02
C SER A 23 -40.41 -9.48 -15.60
N ILE A 24 -39.11 -9.52 -15.36
CA ILE A 24 -38.31 -8.30 -15.17
C ILE A 24 -38.20 -7.58 -16.51
N ALA A 25 -38.60 -6.30 -16.56
CA ALA A 25 -38.65 -5.48 -17.76
C ALA A 25 -37.39 -4.64 -18.00
N SER A 26 -36.64 -4.30 -16.95
CA SER A 26 -35.41 -3.51 -17.06
C SER A 26 -34.22 -4.17 -16.35
N GLY A 27 -33.02 -3.71 -16.69
CA GLY A 27 -31.78 -4.20 -16.08
C GLY A 27 -30.64 -3.20 -16.24
N SER A 28 -29.43 -3.67 -15.98
CA SER A 28 -28.20 -2.94 -16.30
C SER A 28 -28.06 -2.65 -17.80
N SER A 29 -27.46 -1.51 -18.14
CA SER A 29 -27.16 -1.13 -19.52
C SER A 29 -25.86 -1.74 -20.05
N ASP A 30 -25.00 -2.24 -19.17
CA ASP A 30 -23.62 -2.63 -19.48
C ASP A 30 -23.13 -3.90 -18.77
N VAL A 31 -23.90 -4.45 -17.83
CA VAL A 31 -23.60 -5.73 -17.18
C VAL A 31 -24.63 -6.77 -17.60
N PHE A 32 -24.14 -7.86 -18.20
CA PHE A 32 -24.97 -8.92 -18.75
C PHE A 32 -24.59 -10.26 -18.10
N PHE A 33 -25.59 -11.02 -17.68
CA PHE A 33 -25.44 -12.42 -17.25
C PHE A 33 -26.11 -13.32 -18.28
N ASP A 34 -25.37 -14.29 -18.81
CA ASP A 34 -25.80 -15.14 -19.95
C ASP A 34 -26.40 -14.34 -21.13
N GLY A 35 -25.87 -13.15 -21.42
CA GLY A 35 -26.33 -12.31 -22.52
C GLY A 35 -27.58 -11.47 -22.25
N LEU A 36 -28.20 -11.57 -21.06
CA LEU A 36 -29.32 -10.72 -20.64
C LEU A 36 -28.87 -9.69 -19.61
N ALA A 37 -29.44 -8.49 -19.65
CA ALA A 37 -29.12 -7.41 -18.73
C ALA A 37 -29.33 -7.86 -17.27
N ALA A 38 -28.32 -7.70 -16.41
CA ALA A 38 -28.42 -8.08 -15.01
C ALA A 38 -29.42 -7.19 -14.27
N ALA A 39 -30.35 -7.80 -13.51
CA ALA A 39 -31.36 -7.07 -12.76
C ALA A 39 -30.81 -6.63 -11.39
N ARG A 40 -31.31 -5.49 -10.90
CA ARG A 40 -30.82 -4.81 -9.71
C ARG A 40 -31.98 -4.21 -8.94
N LYS A 41 -31.72 -3.79 -7.71
CA LYS A 41 -32.67 -3.00 -6.91
C LYS A 41 -33.17 -1.79 -7.70
N GLY A 42 -34.48 -1.64 -7.77
CA GLY A 42 -35.19 -0.57 -8.48
C GLY A 42 -35.42 -0.82 -9.96
N ASP A 43 -34.90 -1.90 -10.55
CA ASP A 43 -35.31 -2.32 -11.89
C ASP A 43 -36.79 -2.75 -11.87
N THR A 44 -37.51 -2.50 -12.96
CA THR A 44 -38.96 -2.67 -13.03
C THR A 44 -39.35 -4.02 -13.61
N CYS A 45 -40.50 -4.53 -13.19
CA CYS A 45 -41.19 -5.68 -13.75
C CYS A 45 -42.23 -5.23 -14.79
N THR A 46 -42.65 -6.12 -15.68
CA THR A 46 -43.67 -5.84 -16.71
C THR A 46 -45.01 -5.40 -16.15
N CYS A 47 -45.31 -5.74 -14.89
CA CYS A 47 -46.49 -5.29 -14.15
C CYS A 47 -46.36 -3.87 -13.55
N GLY A 48 -45.23 -3.20 -13.77
CA GLY A 48 -44.93 -1.89 -13.21
C GLY A 48 -44.37 -1.92 -11.78
N SER A 49 -44.24 -3.08 -11.15
CA SER A 49 -43.56 -3.18 -9.85
C SER A 49 -42.06 -2.89 -9.97
N ALA A 50 -41.43 -2.39 -8.91
CA ALA A 50 -39.99 -2.24 -8.83
C ALA A 50 -39.40 -3.22 -7.81
N LEU A 51 -38.27 -3.85 -8.12
CA LEU A 51 -37.57 -4.78 -7.22
C LEU A 51 -36.97 -4.03 -6.02
N VAL A 52 -37.33 -4.38 -4.77
CA VAL A 52 -36.98 -3.55 -3.59
C VAL A 52 -36.35 -4.28 -2.42
N SER A 53 -36.65 -5.57 -2.23
CA SER A 53 -36.13 -6.37 -1.11
C SER A 53 -35.73 -7.78 -1.55
N GLY A 54 -35.05 -8.55 -0.69
CA GLY A 54 -34.51 -9.86 -1.08
C GLY A 54 -33.39 -9.78 -2.12
N VAL A 55 -32.79 -8.61 -2.30
CA VAL A 55 -31.60 -8.36 -3.14
C VAL A 55 -30.32 -8.71 -2.38
N SER A 56 -29.21 -8.90 -3.08
CA SER A 56 -27.90 -9.17 -2.47
C SER A 56 -27.48 -8.05 -1.52
N ALA A 57 -26.92 -8.41 -0.36
CA ALA A 57 -26.39 -7.45 0.61
C ALA A 57 -24.98 -6.93 0.25
N THR A 58 -24.21 -7.69 -0.54
CA THR A 58 -22.77 -7.47 -0.73
C THR A 58 -22.36 -7.26 -2.19
N VAL A 59 -23.15 -7.73 -3.15
CA VAL A 59 -22.85 -7.60 -4.58
C VAL A 59 -23.65 -6.46 -5.19
N PHE A 60 -22.92 -5.51 -5.77
CA PHE A 60 -23.48 -4.32 -6.41
C PHE A 60 -23.15 -4.33 -7.90
N ILE A 61 -24.17 -4.03 -8.72
CA ILE A 61 -24.07 -3.89 -10.17
C ILE A 61 -24.47 -2.44 -10.48
N ASN A 62 -23.57 -1.67 -11.11
CA ASN A 62 -23.71 -0.23 -11.30
C ASN A 62 -24.12 0.54 -10.01
N GLY A 63 -23.51 0.17 -8.88
CA GLY A 63 -23.78 0.80 -7.59
C GLY A 63 -25.12 0.43 -6.93
N LYS A 64 -25.92 -0.47 -7.52
CA LYS A 64 -27.17 -0.96 -6.94
C LYS A 64 -27.04 -2.43 -6.57
N ASN A 65 -27.66 -2.86 -5.49
CA ASN A 65 -27.68 -4.27 -5.07
C ASN A 65 -28.20 -5.17 -6.20
N ALA A 66 -27.51 -6.28 -6.47
CA ALA A 66 -27.93 -7.26 -7.47
C ALA A 66 -29.27 -7.92 -7.05
N ALA A 67 -30.20 -8.05 -8.00
CA ALA A 67 -31.42 -8.83 -7.80
C ALA A 67 -31.14 -10.31 -8.07
N LEU A 68 -31.81 -11.17 -7.31
CA LEU A 68 -31.63 -12.62 -7.29
C LEU A 68 -33.00 -13.31 -7.39
N VAL A 69 -33.02 -14.63 -7.57
CA VAL A 69 -34.21 -15.42 -7.26
C VAL A 69 -34.64 -15.14 -5.80
N ASP A 70 -35.95 -15.02 -5.59
CA ASP A 70 -36.63 -14.55 -4.38
C ASP A 70 -36.49 -13.05 -4.05
N THR A 71 -35.90 -12.24 -4.93
CA THR A 71 -36.06 -10.78 -4.82
C THR A 71 -37.55 -10.42 -4.95
N VAL A 72 -37.99 -9.46 -4.13
CA VAL A 72 -39.40 -9.07 -4.04
C VAL A 72 -39.60 -7.64 -4.52
N GLY A 73 -40.61 -7.45 -5.36
CA GLY A 73 -41.06 -6.16 -5.87
C GLY A 73 -42.04 -5.42 -4.95
N THR A 74 -42.30 -4.15 -5.25
CA THR A 74 -43.27 -3.30 -4.54
C THR A 74 -44.71 -3.82 -4.55
N HIS A 75 -45.08 -4.69 -5.50
CA HIS A 75 -46.39 -5.35 -5.52
C HIS A 75 -46.39 -6.64 -4.68
N GLY A 76 -45.26 -7.01 -4.08
CA GLY A 76 -45.05 -8.31 -3.46
C GLY A 76 -44.77 -9.42 -4.47
N ASP A 77 -44.50 -9.09 -5.73
CA ASP A 77 -44.09 -10.06 -6.73
C ASP A 77 -42.71 -10.64 -6.41
N VAL A 78 -42.55 -11.93 -6.65
CA VAL A 78 -41.29 -12.64 -6.37
C VAL A 78 -40.63 -13.03 -7.67
N VAL A 79 -39.32 -12.77 -7.80
CA VAL A 79 -38.51 -13.30 -8.90
C VAL A 79 -38.38 -14.81 -8.74
N VAL A 80 -38.91 -15.58 -9.69
CA VAL A 80 -38.98 -17.06 -9.61
C VAL A 80 -37.99 -17.77 -10.54
N GLY A 81 -37.30 -17.03 -11.42
CA GLY A 81 -36.26 -17.55 -12.30
C GLY A 81 -35.01 -16.67 -12.29
N GLY A 82 -33.89 -17.23 -12.71
CA GLY A 82 -32.60 -16.54 -12.74
C GLY A 82 -31.61 -17.22 -13.68
N SER A 83 -30.38 -16.72 -13.70
CA SER A 83 -29.25 -17.27 -14.44
C SER A 83 -28.95 -18.73 -14.05
N GLY A 84 -28.69 -19.57 -15.06
CA GLY A 84 -28.26 -20.94 -14.83
C GLY A 84 -26.77 -21.07 -14.47
N THR A 85 -25.97 -20.01 -14.65
CA THR A 85 -24.50 -20.06 -14.52
C THR A 85 -23.95 -19.04 -13.53
N VAL A 86 -24.68 -17.95 -13.27
CA VAL A 86 -24.27 -16.87 -12.38
C VAL A 86 -25.02 -17.00 -11.06
N ILE A 87 -24.27 -17.42 -10.03
CA ILE A 87 -24.77 -17.62 -8.67
C ILE A 87 -24.12 -16.59 -7.75
N ILE A 88 -24.93 -15.76 -7.10
CA ILE A 88 -24.47 -14.67 -6.22
C ILE A 88 -24.75 -15.03 -4.77
N GLY A 89 -23.75 -14.90 -3.91
CA GLY A 89 -23.87 -15.09 -2.46
C GLY A 89 -23.37 -13.89 -1.68
N ASP A 90 -23.79 -13.80 -0.42
CA ASP A 90 -23.45 -12.70 0.50
C ASP A 90 -22.46 -13.10 1.59
N SER A 91 -21.73 -14.20 1.40
CA SER A 91 -20.80 -14.71 2.40
C SER A 91 -19.56 -15.26 1.72
N HIS A 92 -18.41 -14.97 2.33
CA HIS A 92 -17.14 -15.56 1.95
C HIS A 92 -16.33 -15.84 3.22
N THR A 93 -15.38 -16.77 3.13
CA THR A 93 -14.36 -16.96 4.16
C THR A 93 -13.11 -16.20 3.71
N PRO A 94 -12.72 -15.11 4.40
CA PRO A 94 -11.50 -14.40 4.06
C PRO A 94 -10.30 -15.33 4.18
N ALA A 95 -9.35 -15.21 3.26
CA ALA A 95 -8.05 -15.86 3.43
C ALA A 95 -7.31 -15.22 4.63
N PRO A 96 -6.55 -16.00 5.43
CA PRO A 96 -5.67 -15.42 6.43
C PRO A 96 -4.74 -14.39 5.80
N PHE A 97 -4.71 -13.18 6.36
CA PHE A 97 -3.84 -12.11 5.90
C PHE A 97 -2.82 -11.78 6.99
N VAL A 98 -1.54 -11.80 6.62
CA VAL A 98 -0.45 -11.27 7.45
C VAL A 98 0.01 -9.98 6.80
N PRO A 99 -0.14 -8.81 7.45
CA PRO A 99 0.35 -7.56 6.89
C PRO A 99 1.89 -7.59 6.75
N PRO A 100 2.46 -6.90 5.77
CA PRO A 100 3.90 -6.74 5.69
C PRO A 100 4.42 -5.97 6.92
N ILE A 101 5.61 -6.33 7.39
CA ILE A 101 6.29 -5.60 8.47
C ILE A 101 6.63 -4.20 7.93
N PRO A 102 6.23 -3.10 8.61
CA PRO A 102 6.59 -1.75 8.18
C PRO A 102 8.11 -1.57 8.09
N LEU A 103 8.58 -0.89 7.03
CA LEU A 103 9.98 -0.51 6.91
C LEU A 103 10.32 0.56 7.95
N ALA A 104 11.17 0.25 8.91
CA ALA A 104 11.72 1.22 9.84
C ALA A 104 12.88 1.99 9.20
N ILE A 105 12.62 3.17 8.64
CA ILE A 105 13.68 4.07 8.19
C ILE A 105 14.35 4.66 9.43
N GLN A 106 15.49 4.09 9.83
CA GLN A 106 16.30 4.68 10.89
C GLN A 106 16.88 6.02 10.41
N LYS A 107 16.59 7.10 11.14
CA LYS A 107 17.23 8.40 10.89
C LYS A 107 18.71 8.28 11.18
N SER A 108 19.54 8.70 10.23
CA SER A 108 20.98 8.89 10.44
C SER A 108 21.25 10.38 10.62
N TYR A 109 21.92 10.71 11.70
CA TYR A 109 22.53 12.00 11.99
C TYR A 109 24.01 11.93 11.60
N GLY A 110 24.70 13.06 11.55
CA GLY A 110 26.13 13.09 11.26
C GLY A 110 26.70 14.49 11.34
N GLN A 111 28.02 14.56 11.32
CA GLN A 111 28.79 15.80 11.29
C GLN A 111 29.93 15.63 10.29
N SER A 112 30.23 16.69 9.56
CA SER A 112 31.40 16.77 8.68
C SER A 112 32.47 17.64 9.32
N PHE A 113 33.72 17.22 9.21
CA PHE A 113 34.89 17.91 9.77
C PHE A 113 35.84 18.29 8.65
N SER A 114 36.19 19.57 8.53
CA SER A 114 37.23 20.03 7.61
C SER A 114 38.59 19.85 8.26
N ILE A 115 39.49 19.15 7.56
CA ILE A 115 40.82 18.85 8.05
C ILE A 115 41.84 19.49 7.11
N THR A 116 42.62 20.42 7.65
CA THR A 116 43.61 21.20 6.91
C THR A 116 44.95 21.16 7.60
N ASP A 117 46.01 21.28 6.82
CA ASP A 117 47.35 21.56 7.31
C ASP A 117 47.39 22.97 7.92
N SER A 118 47.88 23.11 9.15
CA SER A 118 47.83 24.37 9.89
C SER A 118 48.84 25.41 9.41
N GLU A 119 49.90 25.00 8.72
CA GLU A 119 50.94 25.90 8.22
C GLU A 119 50.57 26.46 6.85
N THR A 120 50.00 25.61 6.00
CA THR A 120 49.69 25.93 4.59
C THR A 120 48.22 26.24 4.35
N GLY A 121 47.33 25.85 5.26
CA GLY A 121 45.88 25.92 5.08
C GLY A 121 45.32 24.94 4.04
N THR A 122 46.17 24.07 3.47
CA THR A 122 45.75 23.15 2.41
C THR A 122 44.91 22.00 2.99
N PRO A 123 43.87 21.54 2.27
CA PRO A 123 43.09 20.40 2.73
C PRO A 123 43.91 19.12 2.79
N LEU A 124 43.80 18.39 3.90
CA LEU A 124 44.40 17.08 4.06
C LEU A 124 43.50 16.02 3.40
N ALA A 125 43.52 15.99 2.07
CA ALA A 125 42.75 15.05 1.27
C ALA A 125 43.27 13.60 1.40
N PHE A 126 42.37 12.63 1.29
CA PHE A 126 42.68 11.20 1.27
C PHE A 126 43.59 10.76 2.44
N ARG A 127 43.28 11.26 3.65
CA ARG A 127 43.92 10.87 4.90
C ARG A 127 43.02 9.94 5.68
N ASP A 128 43.61 8.86 6.18
CA ASP A 128 42.95 7.94 7.08
C ASP A 128 42.63 8.64 8.40
N PHE A 129 41.46 8.36 8.95
CA PHE A 129 41.05 8.81 10.27
C PHE A 129 40.30 7.71 11.01
N VAL A 130 40.28 7.83 12.35
CA VAL A 130 39.41 7.07 13.25
C VAL A 130 38.45 8.06 13.89
N ALA A 131 37.15 7.83 13.70
CA ALA A 131 36.09 8.54 14.40
C ALA A 131 35.54 7.65 15.51
N THR A 132 35.47 8.17 16.74
CA THR A 132 34.82 7.47 17.85
C THR A 132 33.48 8.13 18.11
N VAL A 133 32.39 7.39 17.95
CA VAL A 133 31.02 7.85 18.17
C VAL A 133 30.45 7.12 19.37
N ASN A 134 30.21 7.84 20.47
CA ASN A 134 29.75 7.26 21.75
C ASN A 134 30.58 6.03 22.22
N GLY A 135 31.90 6.06 21.97
CA GLY A 135 32.82 4.97 22.34
C GLY A 135 32.99 3.87 21.29
N ILE A 136 32.25 3.90 20.18
CA ILE A 136 32.45 2.98 19.05
C ILE A 136 33.34 3.62 18.01
N GLU A 137 34.47 3.00 17.71
CA GLU A 137 35.39 3.45 16.66
C GLU A 137 34.93 3.03 15.28
N THR A 138 35.05 3.94 14.31
CA THR A 138 34.83 3.71 12.89
C THR A 138 35.97 4.37 12.12
N THR A 139 36.59 3.63 11.22
CA THR A 139 37.64 4.17 10.34
C THR A 139 37.04 4.82 9.10
N GLY A 140 37.71 5.85 8.57
CA GLY A 140 37.32 6.49 7.33
C GLY A 140 38.50 7.18 6.66
N VAL A 141 38.23 7.80 5.50
CA VAL A 141 39.21 8.55 4.72
C VAL A 141 38.60 9.91 4.38
N THR A 142 39.36 11.00 4.54
CA THR A 142 38.91 12.32 4.10
C THR A 142 38.71 12.37 2.59
N ASP A 143 37.73 13.13 2.12
CA ASP A 143 37.50 13.32 0.69
C ASP A 143 38.56 14.23 0.03
N ALA A 144 38.38 14.52 -1.26
CA ALA A 144 39.29 15.37 -2.04
C ALA A 144 39.40 16.81 -1.50
N ASN A 145 38.44 17.26 -0.70
CA ASN A 145 38.43 18.58 -0.07
C ASN A 145 38.87 18.52 1.41
N GLY A 146 39.44 17.39 1.86
CA GLY A 146 39.88 17.21 3.24
C GLY A 146 38.73 17.05 4.23
N ILE A 147 37.53 16.68 3.78
CA ILE A 147 36.37 16.54 4.68
C ILE A 147 36.22 15.09 5.16
N ALA A 148 36.14 14.90 6.48
CA ALA A 148 35.73 13.64 7.10
C ALA A 148 34.22 13.66 7.37
N HIS A 149 33.48 12.68 6.84
CA HIS A 149 32.04 12.54 7.03
C HIS A 149 31.74 11.44 8.05
N VAL A 150 31.24 11.81 9.24
CA VAL A 150 30.92 10.85 10.31
C VAL A 150 29.41 10.80 10.49
N LYS A 151 28.83 9.59 10.42
CA LYS A 151 27.39 9.35 10.59
C LYS A 151 27.12 8.56 11.86
N THR A 152 25.93 8.76 12.43
CA THR A 152 25.48 8.13 13.67
C THR A 152 23.95 7.99 13.69
N PRO A 153 23.38 6.90 14.23
CA PRO A 153 21.93 6.80 14.44
C PRO A 153 21.45 7.58 15.67
N THR A 154 22.36 8.09 16.51
CA THR A 154 22.03 8.74 17.79
C THR A 154 22.09 10.27 17.66
N PRO A 155 20.97 10.99 17.86
CA PRO A 155 20.98 12.45 17.90
C PRO A 155 21.88 12.94 19.04
N GLY A 156 22.72 13.94 18.78
CA GLY A 156 23.61 14.53 19.79
C GLY A 156 24.73 13.62 20.27
N ALA A 157 25.08 12.56 19.53
CA ALA A 157 26.21 11.70 19.86
C ALA A 157 27.52 12.51 19.99
N LYS A 158 28.35 12.14 20.97
CA LYS A 158 29.70 12.71 21.08
C LYS A 158 30.59 12.05 20.04
N ILE A 159 31.28 12.87 19.26
CA ILE A 159 32.20 12.44 18.21
C ILE A 159 33.59 12.96 18.57
N SER A 160 34.58 12.07 18.64
CA SER A 160 36.00 12.41 18.58
C SER A 160 36.59 11.92 17.26
N LEU A 161 37.60 12.62 16.77
CA LEU A 161 38.23 12.35 15.49
C LEU A 161 39.75 12.36 15.65
N HIS A 162 40.40 11.29 15.22
CA HIS A 162 41.85 11.15 15.18
C HIS A 162 42.30 10.98 13.74
N VAL A 163 43.11 11.92 13.24
CA VAL A 163 43.68 11.84 11.88
C VAL A 163 45.01 11.12 11.95
N MET A 164 45.21 10.12 11.09
CA MET A 164 46.43 9.32 11.08
C MET A 164 47.52 9.98 10.24
N PHE A 165 48.71 10.03 10.81
CA PHE A 165 49.93 10.45 10.12
C PHE A 165 50.95 9.33 10.20
N SER A 166 51.63 9.05 9.09
CA SER A 166 52.77 8.15 9.08
C SER A 166 54.01 8.92 9.51
N ALA A 167 54.75 8.38 10.48
CA ALA A 167 56.07 8.89 10.79
C ALA A 167 56.98 8.77 9.55
N PRO A 168 57.83 9.76 9.25
CA PRO A 168 58.73 9.68 8.11
C PRO A 168 59.74 8.54 8.31
N ALA A 169 59.96 7.72 7.28
CA ALA A 169 60.83 6.53 7.32
C ALA A 169 62.35 6.85 7.37
N ARG A 170 62.74 8.08 7.74
CA ARG A 170 64.14 8.53 7.74
C ARG A 170 64.72 8.55 9.16
N THR A 171 66.02 8.30 9.28
CA THR A 171 66.76 8.51 10.54
C THR A 171 66.81 10.01 10.86
N LEU A 172 66.23 10.42 11.99
CA LEU A 172 66.29 11.82 12.45
C LEU A 172 67.70 12.11 13.00
N HIS A 173 68.41 13.08 12.41
CA HIS A 173 69.71 13.56 12.90
C HIS A 173 69.62 14.85 13.74
N GLU A 174 68.42 15.34 14.03
CA GLU A 174 68.20 16.62 14.70
C GLU A 174 67.24 16.47 15.89
N LEU A 175 67.74 15.85 16.96
CA LEU A 175 67.34 16.16 18.34
C LEU A 175 68.59 16.14 19.24
N ALA A 176 69.75 16.54 18.70
CA ALA A 176 70.89 16.88 19.54
C ALA A 176 70.60 18.27 20.13
N GLU A 177 70.27 18.32 21.42
CA GLU A 177 70.26 19.56 22.18
C GLU A 177 71.62 20.25 21.98
N GLY A 178 71.61 21.37 21.25
CA GLY A 178 72.74 22.27 21.19
C GLY A 178 72.91 22.89 22.57
N ALA A 179 73.94 22.47 23.28
CA ALA A 179 74.41 23.17 24.46
C ALA A 179 74.83 24.60 24.09
N GLN A 180 74.07 25.59 24.54
CA GLN A 180 74.56 26.89 25.04
C GLN A 180 73.47 27.65 25.77
#